data_AF-A0A951FHQ4-F1
#
_entry.id   AF-A0A951FHQ4-F1
#
_cell.length_a   1.000
_cell.length_b   1.000
_cell.length_c   1.000
_cell.angle_alpha   90.00
_cell.angle_beta   90.00
_cell.angle_gamma   90.00
#
_symmetry.space_group_name_H-M   'P 1'
#
loop_
_entity.id
_entity.type
_entity.pdbx_description
1 polymer ?
#
loop_
_entity_poly.entity_id
_entity_poly.type
_entity_poly.pdbx_seq_one_letter_code
_entity_poly.pdbx_strand_id
1 'polypeptide(L)'
;MSNRPSNDRGGRRPGPRVEPSLPLSQVGRDEAPLLIPIQPSSTIEEICALVREAGAARVELLVPDGTRALQSIAGNEMLRDAAKASNIRVTLFTADEKTTDAARFAKLDVVSVGGTVSAPRPGDIARRPTTTQRPAIQPPLP
;
A
#
# COMPACT_ATOMS: atom_id res chain seq x y z
N MET A 1 -65.91 -36.87 -7.33
CA MET A 1 -64.99 -37.09 -8.47
C MET A 1 -64.54 -35.73 -9.01
N SER A 2 -63.41 -35.69 -9.71
CA SER A 2 -62.58 -34.49 -9.98
C SER A 2 -63.13 -33.54 -11.06
N ASN A 3 -62.84 -32.23 -10.97
CA ASN A 3 -61.79 -31.59 -11.80
C ASN A 3 -61.55 -30.07 -11.51
N ARG A 4 -60.29 -29.66 -11.71
CA ARG A 4 -59.73 -28.27 -11.71
C ARG A 4 -59.91 -27.60 -13.11
N PRO A 5 -59.54 -26.33 -13.39
CA PRO A 5 -58.63 -25.37 -12.68
C PRO A 5 -59.38 -24.08 -12.22
N SER A 6 -58.83 -22.86 -12.01
CA SER A 6 -57.54 -22.23 -12.33
C SER A 6 -57.15 -21.00 -11.47
N ASN A 7 -56.13 -20.26 -11.92
CA ASN A 7 -55.52 -19.00 -11.42
C ASN A 7 -56.47 -17.90 -10.89
N ASP A 8 -56.04 -17.21 -9.83
CA ASP A 8 -55.61 -15.81 -9.99
C ASP A 8 -54.36 -15.46 -9.14
N ARG A 9 -53.58 -14.45 -9.59
CA ARG A 9 -52.26 -14.07 -9.05
C ARG A 9 -52.34 -12.86 -8.13
N GLY A 10 -52.30 -13.09 -6.81
CA GLY A 10 -52.23 -12.04 -5.77
C GLY A 10 -50.88 -11.89 -5.05
N GLY A 11 -49.75 -12.21 -5.70
CA GLY A 11 -48.44 -12.23 -5.07
C GLY A 11 -47.95 -10.83 -4.63
N ARG A 12 -48.13 -10.49 -3.35
CA ARG A 12 -47.51 -9.30 -2.73
C ARG A 12 -45.99 -9.38 -2.86
N ARG A 13 -45.40 -8.56 -3.76
CA ARG A 13 -43.95 -8.33 -3.76
C ARG A 13 -43.58 -7.62 -2.44
N PRO A 14 -42.61 -8.13 -1.64
CA PRO A 14 -41.94 -7.28 -0.67
C PRO A 14 -41.22 -6.16 -1.44
N GLY A 15 -41.39 -4.91 -1.00
CA GLY A 15 -40.70 -3.77 -1.59
C GLY A 15 -39.18 -3.88 -1.44
N PRO A 16 -38.39 -3.13 -2.23
CA PRO A 16 -36.95 -3.11 -2.07
C PRO A 16 -36.60 -2.70 -0.65
N ARG A 17 -35.84 -3.57 0.03
CA ARG A 17 -35.28 -3.30 1.35
C ARG A 17 -34.39 -2.07 1.20
N VAL A 18 -34.80 -0.94 1.79
CA VAL A 18 -33.93 0.24 1.88
C VAL A 18 -32.74 -0.18 2.73
N GLU A 19 -31.62 -0.47 2.09
CA GLU A 19 -30.36 -0.67 2.80
C GLU A 19 -30.03 0.64 3.52
N PRO A 20 -29.71 0.61 4.83
CA PRO A 20 -29.28 1.82 5.51
C PRO A 20 -27.99 2.28 4.84
N SER A 21 -28.09 3.39 4.08
CA SER A 21 -26.95 3.97 3.38
C SER A 21 -25.86 4.28 4.40
N LEU A 22 -24.81 3.46 4.40
CA LEU A 22 -23.67 3.65 5.30
C LEU A 22 -23.12 5.07 5.08
N PRO A 23 -22.89 5.85 6.15
CA PRO A 23 -22.43 7.21 6.00
C PRO A 23 -21.08 7.22 5.26
N LEU A 24 -20.96 8.06 4.23
CA LEU A 24 -19.73 8.21 3.43
C LEU A 24 -18.49 8.47 4.30
N SER A 25 -18.66 8.97 5.53
CA SER A 25 -17.63 9.14 6.56
C SER A 25 -16.88 7.85 6.97
N GLN A 26 -17.32 6.66 6.55
CA GLN A 26 -16.55 5.41 6.69
C GLN A 26 -15.75 5.02 5.43
N VAL A 27 -16.04 5.64 4.28
CA VAL A 27 -15.23 5.49 3.06
C VAL A 27 -14.03 6.43 3.18
N GLY A 28 -12.90 5.89 3.65
CA GLY A 28 -11.66 6.64 3.76
C GLY A 28 -11.41 7.25 5.14
N ARG A 29 -11.25 6.39 6.17
CA ARG A 29 -10.12 6.60 7.09
C ARG A 29 -8.84 6.23 6.35
N ASP A 30 -8.49 7.08 5.39
CA ASP A 30 -7.26 7.00 4.61
C ASP A 30 -6.13 7.53 5.51
N GLU A 31 -5.73 6.70 6.47
CA GLU A 31 -4.49 6.93 7.20
C GLU A 31 -3.36 6.78 6.19
N ALA A 32 -2.74 7.91 5.83
CA ALA A 32 -1.77 7.96 4.76
C ALA A 32 -0.65 6.94 5.03
N PRO A 33 -0.32 6.05 4.07
CA PRO A 33 0.69 5.02 4.29
C PRO A 33 2.04 5.65 4.67
N LEU A 34 2.69 5.10 5.69
CA LEU A 34 4.05 5.51 6.01
C LEU A 34 5.02 4.90 4.98
N LEU A 35 5.58 5.75 4.13
CA LEU A 35 6.56 5.36 3.13
C LEU A 35 7.96 5.28 3.77
N ILE A 36 8.57 4.10 3.79
CA ILE A 36 9.89 3.83 4.38
C ILE A 36 10.87 3.40 3.28
N PRO A 37 11.95 4.14 3.04
CA PRO A 37 13.02 3.70 2.14
C PRO A 37 13.94 2.68 2.83
N ILE A 38 14.13 1.53 2.19
CA ILE A 38 15.05 0.48 2.64
C ILE A 38 16.43 0.70 2.02
N GLN A 39 17.50 0.34 2.73
CA GLN A 39 18.86 0.34 2.18
C GLN A 39 19.19 -1.04 1.59
N PRO A 40 19.95 -1.16 0.48
CA PRO A 40 20.26 -2.46 -0.13
C PRO A 40 21.03 -3.43 0.81
N SER A 41 21.72 -2.86 1.81
CA SER A 41 22.47 -3.58 2.84
C SER A 41 21.65 -3.94 4.09
N SER A 42 20.40 -3.49 4.20
CA SER A 42 19.59 -3.75 5.40
C SER A 42 19.33 -5.24 5.59
N THR A 43 19.45 -5.71 6.84
CA THR A 43 19.08 -7.09 7.19
C THR A 43 17.57 -7.22 7.30
N ILE A 44 17.06 -8.46 7.29
CA ILE A 44 15.63 -8.71 7.43
C ILE A 44 15.12 -8.36 8.83
N GLU A 45 15.94 -8.52 9.86
CA GLU A 45 15.65 -8.14 11.24
C GLU A 45 15.48 -6.62 11.36
N GLU A 46 16.36 -5.84 10.73
CA GLU A 46 16.28 -4.37 10.67
C GLU A 46 15.00 -3.92 9.95
N ILE A 47 14.67 -4.52 8.81
CA ILE A 47 13.44 -4.21 8.05
C ILE A 47 12.19 -4.55 8.88
N CYS A 48 12.20 -5.68 9.60
CA CYS A 48 11.11 -6.05 10.51
C CYS A 48 11.00 -5.09 11.70
N ALA A 49 12.12 -4.61 12.25
CA ALA A 49 12.12 -3.59 13.31
C ALA A 49 11.51 -2.27 12.81
N LEU A 50 11.95 -1.76 11.65
CA LEU A 50 11.41 -0.56 11.03
C LEU A 50 9.89 -0.63 10.81
N VAL A 51 9.37 -1.77 10.33
CA VAL A 51 7.92 -1.96 10.17
C VAL A 51 7.19 -1.96 11.52
N ARG A 52 7.75 -2.59 12.57
CA ARG A 52 7.14 -2.61 13.91
C ARG A 52 7.15 -1.25 14.59
N GLU A 53 8.24 -0.50 14.44
CA GLU A 53 8.47 0.81 15.04
C GLU A 53 7.75 1.95 14.29
N ALA A 54 7.31 1.71 13.05
CA ALA A 54 6.53 2.64 12.24
C ALA A 54 5.27 3.18 12.94
N GLY A 55 4.63 2.38 13.80
CA GLY A 55 3.40 2.74 14.52
C GLY A 55 2.16 2.98 13.63
N ALA A 56 2.26 2.82 12.32
CA ALA A 56 1.20 3.07 11.34
C ALA A 56 0.43 1.78 11.00
N ALA A 57 -0.86 1.88 10.70
CA ALA A 57 -1.67 0.73 10.27
C ALA A 57 -1.28 0.21 8.86
N ARG A 58 -0.62 1.05 8.05
CA ARG A 58 -0.14 0.72 6.71
C ARG A 58 1.26 1.31 6.49
N VAL A 59 2.16 0.47 5.98
CA VAL A 59 3.55 0.81 5.66
C VAL A 59 3.83 0.45 4.21
N GLU A 60 4.49 1.34 3.48
CA GLU A 60 4.93 1.14 2.11
C GLU A 60 6.46 1.15 2.06
N LEU A 61 7.06 0.06 1.60
CA LEU A 61 8.51 -0.09 1.56
C LEU A 61 9.03 0.22 0.16
N LEU A 62 9.84 1.27 0.01
CA LEU A 62 10.64 1.47 -1.19
C LEU A 62 11.86 0.56 -1.09
N VAL A 63 11.85 -0.54 -1.86
CA VAL A 63 12.91 -1.55 -1.84
C VAL A 63 13.80 -1.37 -3.06
N PRO A 64 15.04 -0.88 -2.87
CA PRO A 64 15.98 -0.72 -3.97
C PRO A 64 16.49 -2.07 -4.49
N ASP A 65 16.96 -2.05 -5.74
CA ASP A 65 17.44 -3.25 -6.42
C ASP A 65 18.66 -3.84 -5.69
N GLY A 66 18.72 -5.17 -5.61
CA GLY A 66 19.83 -5.84 -4.92
C GLY A 66 19.69 -5.95 -3.39
N THR A 67 18.54 -5.61 -2.81
CA THR A 67 18.24 -5.78 -1.37
C THR A 67 18.18 -7.27 -1.00
N ARG A 68 19.35 -7.87 -0.70
CA ARG A 68 19.52 -9.33 -0.58
C ARG A 68 18.56 -10.00 0.41
N ALA A 69 18.25 -9.33 1.53
CA ALA A 69 17.29 -9.82 2.52
C ALA A 69 15.93 -10.15 1.90
N LEU A 70 15.44 -9.28 1.00
CA LEU A 70 14.13 -9.36 0.34
C LEU A 70 14.19 -10.05 -1.04
N GLN A 71 15.34 -10.52 -1.50
CA GLN A 71 15.44 -11.42 -2.67
C GLN A 71 15.16 -12.89 -2.30
N SER A 72 15.00 -13.21 -1.01
CA SER A 72 14.72 -14.55 -0.52
C SER A 72 13.24 -14.71 -0.13
N ILE A 73 12.66 -15.90 -0.37
CA ILE A 73 11.29 -16.21 0.06
C ILE A 73 11.21 -16.13 1.58
N ALA A 74 12.13 -16.80 2.29
CA ALA A 74 12.18 -16.81 3.76
C ALA A 74 12.24 -15.40 4.37
N GLY A 75 13.01 -14.47 3.78
CA GLY A 75 13.03 -13.07 4.22
C GLY A 75 11.67 -12.39 4.09
N ASN A 76 11.01 -12.54 2.94
CA ASN A 76 9.66 -11.97 2.74
C ASN A 76 8.61 -12.63 3.64
N GLU A 77 8.73 -13.93 3.96
CA GLU A 77 7.85 -14.59 4.91
C GLU A 77 8.04 -14.08 6.35
N MET A 78 9.28 -13.87 6.79
CA MET A 78 9.54 -13.25 8.10
C MET A 78 8.99 -11.82 8.17
N LEU A 79 9.12 -11.04 7.09
CA LEU A 79 8.53 -9.69 7.00
C LEU A 79 7.00 -9.74 7.09
N ARG A 80 6.36 -10.63 6.32
CA ARG A 80 4.90 -10.86 6.35
C ARG A 80 4.43 -11.23 7.75
N ASP A 81 5.11 -12.18 8.40
CA ASP A 81 4.68 -12.71 9.68
C ASP A 81 4.95 -11.71 10.82
N ALA A 82 6.01 -10.90 10.73
CA ALA A 82 6.26 -9.76 11.60
C ALA A 82 5.17 -8.67 11.44
N ALA A 83 4.83 -8.30 10.20
CA ALA A 83 3.78 -7.33 9.90
C ALA A 83 2.41 -7.80 10.41
N LYS A 84 2.07 -9.07 10.16
CA LYS A 84 0.84 -9.72 10.63
C LYS A 84 0.76 -9.77 12.16
N ALA A 85 1.85 -10.07 12.85
CA ALA A 85 1.90 -10.07 14.32
C ALA A 85 1.65 -8.68 14.91
N SER A 86 2.09 -7.63 14.21
CA SER A 86 1.83 -6.22 14.57
C SER A 86 0.52 -5.65 14.01
N ASN A 87 -0.27 -6.43 13.27
CA ASN A 87 -1.48 -5.99 12.56
C ASN A 87 -1.25 -4.81 11.57
N ILE A 88 -0.07 -4.78 10.94
CA ILE A 88 0.34 -3.76 9.97
C ILE A 88 0.19 -4.32 8.56
N ARG A 89 -0.38 -3.53 7.65
CA ARG A 89 -0.40 -3.85 6.20
C ARG A 89 0.88 -3.35 5.56
N VAL A 90 1.66 -4.24 4.95
CA VAL A 90 2.93 -3.91 4.29
C VAL A 90 2.81 -4.13 2.79
N THR A 91 3.16 -3.11 2.01
CA THR A 91 3.26 -3.19 0.54
C THR A 91 4.66 -2.82 0.08
N LEU A 92 5.27 -3.65 -0.76
CA LEU A 92 6.61 -3.42 -1.32
C LEU A 92 6.51 -2.72 -2.67
N PHE A 93 7.39 -1.76 -2.93
CA PHE A 93 7.60 -1.11 -4.21
C PHE A 93 9.04 -1.32 -4.66
N THR A 94 9.24 -2.03 -5.78
CA THR A 94 10.58 -2.40 -6.25
C THR A 94 10.63 -2.54 -7.77
N ALA A 95 11.80 -2.35 -8.37
CA ALA A 95 12.05 -2.74 -9.76
C ALA A 95 12.75 -4.12 -9.86
N ASP A 96 13.17 -4.70 -8.73
CA ASP A 96 13.86 -5.99 -8.68
C ASP A 96 12.87 -7.15 -8.88
N GLU A 97 13.04 -7.87 -10.00
CA GLU A 97 12.24 -9.06 -10.32
C GLU A 97 12.39 -10.15 -9.26
N LYS A 98 13.59 -10.32 -8.67
CA LYS A 98 13.83 -11.36 -7.65
C LYS A 98 13.06 -11.07 -6.37
N THR A 99 13.02 -9.81 -5.96
CA THR A 99 12.21 -9.38 -4.81
C THR A 99 10.72 -9.44 -5.13
N THR A 100 10.31 -9.06 -6.34
CA THR A 100 8.92 -9.20 -6.80
C THR A 100 8.44 -10.65 -6.69
N ASP A 101 9.19 -11.61 -7.22
CA ASP A 101 8.80 -13.01 -7.21
C ASP A 101 8.86 -13.60 -5.79
N ALA A 102 9.90 -13.30 -5.01
CA ALA A 102 10.00 -13.74 -3.63
C ALA A 102 8.83 -13.23 -2.76
N ALA A 103 8.42 -11.96 -2.93
CA ALA A 103 7.26 -11.38 -2.26
C ALA A 103 5.95 -12.05 -2.69
N ARG A 104 5.76 -12.33 -3.98
CA ARG A 104 4.59 -13.07 -4.50
C ARG A 104 4.49 -14.49 -3.93
N PHE A 105 5.60 -15.24 -3.91
CA PHE A 105 5.63 -16.57 -3.27
C PHE A 105 5.31 -16.51 -1.78
N ALA A 106 5.84 -15.50 -1.08
CA ALA A 106 5.52 -15.23 0.31
C ALA A 106 4.09 -14.70 0.54
N LYS A 107 3.30 -14.38 -0.51
CA LYS A 107 1.97 -13.75 -0.41
C LYS A 107 1.99 -12.41 0.33
N LEU A 108 3.04 -11.62 0.06
CA LEU A 108 3.19 -10.24 0.52
C LEU A 108 2.73 -9.29 -0.60
N ASP A 109 2.07 -8.18 -0.26
CA ASP A 109 1.63 -7.21 -1.27
C ASP A 109 2.86 -6.54 -1.92
N VAL A 110 2.93 -6.58 -3.25
CA VAL A 110 4.06 -6.03 -4.01
C VAL A 110 3.61 -5.35 -5.30
N VAL A 111 4.19 -4.19 -5.57
CA VAL A 111 4.00 -3.36 -6.75
C VAL A 111 5.35 -3.26 -7.47
N SER A 112 5.45 -3.91 -8.62
CA SER A 112 6.62 -3.77 -9.50
C SER A 112 6.57 -2.40 -10.18
N VAL A 113 7.62 -1.59 -10.03
CA VAL A 113 7.75 -0.28 -10.68
C VAL A 113 8.70 -0.37 -11.87
N GLY A 114 8.33 0.24 -12.99
CA GLY A 114 9.07 0.14 -14.26
C GLY A 114 10.38 0.92 -14.35
N GLY A 115 10.90 1.44 -13.23
CA GLY A 115 12.15 2.21 -13.16
C GLY A 115 12.86 1.97 -11.84
N THR A 116 14.19 1.91 -11.87
CA THR A 116 15.07 1.53 -10.75
C THR A 116 14.75 2.33 -9.48
N VAL A 117 14.42 1.63 -8.40
CA VAL A 117 14.24 2.26 -7.08
C VAL A 117 15.63 2.54 -6.50
N SER A 118 16.01 3.82 -6.41
CA SER A 118 17.25 4.22 -5.75
C SER A 118 17.01 4.49 -4.28
N ALA A 119 17.86 3.94 -3.41
CA ALA A 119 17.90 4.34 -2.01
C ALA A 119 18.26 5.84 -1.90
N PRO A 120 17.59 6.61 -1.02
CA PRO A 120 17.96 8.01 -0.81
C PRO A 120 19.37 8.10 -0.24
N ARG A 121 20.17 9.01 -0.78
CA ARG A 121 21.53 9.25 -0.30
C ARG A 121 21.46 10.04 1.02
N PRO A 122 22.43 9.86 1.93
CA PRO A 122 22.56 10.73 3.11
C PRO A 122 22.61 12.20 2.68
N GLY A 123 21.54 12.95 2.97
CA GLY A 123 21.35 14.35 2.57
C GLY A 123 20.13 14.63 1.67
N ASP A 124 19.51 13.62 1.04
CA ASP A 124 18.36 13.86 0.15
C ASP A 124 17.09 14.28 0.93
N ILE A 125 16.88 13.72 2.13
CA ILE A 125 15.72 14.01 3.00
C ILE A 125 15.69 15.48 3.45
N ALA A 126 16.83 16.17 3.45
CA ALA A 126 16.91 17.59 3.79
C ALA A 126 16.33 18.52 2.70
N ARG A 127 16.14 18.05 1.47
CA ARG A 127 15.61 18.84 0.35
C ARG A 127 14.09 18.79 0.29
N ARG A 128 13.42 19.25 1.35
CA ARG A 128 12.00 19.63 1.25
C ARG A 128 11.92 20.80 0.25
N PRO A 129 11.22 20.67 -0.90
CA PRO A 129 11.12 21.78 -1.84
C PRO A 129 10.30 22.90 -1.20
N THR A 130 10.95 24.01 -0.87
CA THR A 130 10.28 25.25 -0.51
C THR A 130 9.67 25.85 -1.76
N THR A 131 8.39 25.59 -1.97
CA THR A 131 7.59 26.22 -3.02
C THR A 131 7.56 27.74 -2.84
N THR A 132 8.51 28.45 -3.44
CA THR A 132 8.40 29.81 -4.04
C THR A 132 9.76 30.17 -4.67
N GLN A 133 9.98 29.75 -5.91
CA GLN A 133 10.81 30.52 -6.85
C GLN A 133 9.90 31.04 -7.96
N ARG A 134 9.29 32.20 -7.69
CA ARG A 134 8.72 33.03 -8.75
C ARG A 134 9.92 33.74 -9.40
N PRO A 135 10.15 33.62 -10.73
CA PRO A 135 11.23 34.35 -11.37
C PRO A 135 11.01 35.85 -11.17
N ALA A 136 12.04 36.54 -10.68
CA ALA A 136 11.99 37.98 -10.48
C ALA A 136 12.00 38.67 -11.85
N ILE A 137 10.84 39.16 -12.28
CA ILE A 137 10.73 40.05 -13.42
C ILE A 137 11.39 41.37 -13.01
N GLN A 138 12.59 41.65 -13.52
CA GLN A 138 13.19 42.97 -13.39
C GLN A 138 12.35 43.99 -14.18
N PRO A 139 11.92 45.12 -13.59
CA PRO A 139 11.38 46.22 -14.35
C PRO A 139 12.52 46.89 -15.15
N PRO A 140 12.27 47.38 -16.38
CA PRO A 140 13.25 48.16 -17.12
C PRO A 140 13.49 49.51 -16.43
N LEU A 141 14.74 49.96 -16.44
CA LEU A 141 15.13 51.29 -15.97
C LEU A 141 14.79 52.38 -17.02
N PRO A 142 14.49 53.62 -16.58
CA PRO A 142 14.26 54.76 -17.46
C PRO A 142 15.54 55.35 -18.06
#